data_AF-A0A9C7QEE8-F1
#
_entry.id   AF-A0A9C7QEE8-F1
#
_cell.length_a   1.000
_cell.length_b   1.000
_cell.length_c   1.000
_cell.angle_alpha   90.00
_cell.angle_beta   90.00
_cell.angle_gamma   90.00
#
_symmetry.space_group_name_H-M   'P 1'
#
loop_
_entity.id
_entity.type
_entity.pdbx_description
1 polymer ?
#
loop_
_entity_poly.entity_id
_entity_poly.type
_entity_poly.pdbx_seq_one_letter_code
_entity_poly.pdbx_strand_id
1 'polypeptide(L)'
;MNSELVQKHFVVDDEMIEDGDIQSVITPLWWSVSTYDGETEMYDALEQFTEPQKYVWAVQWYYSEVENGGHEQFFMNYAGIVWEIALEGLRVMRCDIMTEILEEAIQRIGGYPSFDR
;
A
#
# COMPACT_ATOMS: atom_id res chain seq x y z
N MET A 1 0.16 5.31 31.30
CA MET A 1 -0.95 6.05 30.67
C MET A 1 -1.83 5.01 30.00
N ASN A 2 -3.09 4.90 30.40
CA ASN A 2 -4.07 4.15 29.60
C ASN A 2 -4.53 5.09 28.50
N SER A 3 -4.15 4.81 27.26
CA SER A 3 -4.78 5.42 26.09
C SER A 3 -6.09 4.68 25.82
N GLU A 4 -7.23 5.37 25.93
CA GLU A 4 -8.49 4.85 25.41
C GLU A 4 -8.41 4.81 23.88
N LEU A 5 -8.64 3.63 23.31
CA LEU A 5 -8.82 3.49 21.88
C LEU A 5 -10.20 4.04 21.52
N VAL A 6 -10.23 5.05 20.65
CA VAL A 6 -11.45 5.66 20.14
C VAL A 6 -11.66 5.23 18.69
N GLN A 7 -12.79 4.60 18.40
CA GLN A 7 -13.18 4.30 17.03
C GLN A 7 -13.51 5.60 16.30
N LYS A 8 -12.87 5.83 15.14
CA LYS A 8 -13.15 6.96 14.26
C LYS A 8 -13.69 6.45 12.93
N HIS A 9 -14.72 7.11 12.43
CA HIS A 9 -15.15 6.94 11.05
C HIS A 9 -14.44 8.00 10.21
N PHE A 10 -13.72 7.57 9.18
CA PHE A 10 -13.00 8.46 8.27
C PHE A 10 -13.64 8.39 6.89
N VAL A 11 -13.99 9.55 6.36
CA VAL A 11 -14.56 9.70 5.03
C VAL A 11 -13.54 10.49 4.20
N VAL A 12 -13.07 9.88 3.11
CA VAL A 12 -12.33 10.58 2.06
C VAL A 12 -13.39 11.19 1.14
N ASP A 13 -13.49 12.51 1.09
CA ASP A 13 -14.40 13.25 0.23
C ASP A 13 -13.66 14.00 -0.90
N ASP A 14 -14.43 14.60 -1.80
CA ASP A 14 -13.88 15.31 -2.95
C ASP A 14 -13.00 16.50 -2.54
N GLU A 15 -13.31 17.19 -1.42
CA GLU A 15 -12.50 18.30 -0.92
C GLU A 15 -11.10 17.83 -0.50
N MET A 16 -11.02 16.70 0.23
CA MET A 16 -9.74 16.10 0.60
C MET A 16 -8.94 15.64 -0.63
N ILE A 17 -9.60 15.10 -1.65
CA ILE A 17 -8.94 14.67 -2.88
C ILE A 17 -8.41 15.88 -3.67
N GLU A 18 -9.20 16.95 -3.75
CA GLU A 18 -8.85 18.20 -4.46
C GLU A 18 -7.69 18.96 -3.81
N ASP A 19 -7.51 18.84 -2.49
CA ASP A 19 -6.35 19.41 -1.77
C ASP A 19 -5.02 18.79 -2.22
N GLY A 20 -5.06 17.57 -2.78
CA GLY A 20 -3.90 16.91 -3.36
C GLY A 20 -2.89 16.34 -2.34
N ASP A 21 -3.19 16.42 -1.04
CA ASP A 21 -2.38 15.75 -0.01
C ASP A 21 -2.72 14.25 0.09
N ILE A 22 -1.93 13.44 -0.60
CA ILE A 22 -2.08 11.97 -0.57
C ILE A 22 -1.98 11.39 0.84
N GLN A 23 -1.21 12.01 1.75
CA GLN A 23 -1.09 11.51 3.11
C GLN A 23 -2.41 11.61 3.86
N SER A 24 -3.15 12.71 3.67
CA SER A 24 -4.49 12.87 4.22
C SER A 24 -5.43 11.75 3.76
N VAL A 25 -5.37 11.35 2.48
CA VAL A 25 -6.22 10.28 1.92
C VAL A 25 -5.91 8.90 2.52
N ILE A 26 -4.63 8.55 2.69
CA ILE A 26 -4.21 7.22 3.15
C ILE A 26 -4.03 7.11 4.66
N THR A 27 -4.07 8.23 5.38
CA THR A 27 -3.88 8.31 6.84
C THR A 27 -4.63 7.22 7.62
N PRO A 28 -5.88 6.85 7.30
CA PRO A 28 -6.58 5.81 8.04
C PRO A 28 -5.85 4.47 7.99
N LEU A 29 -5.34 4.06 6.82
CA LEU A 29 -4.62 2.81 6.63
C LEU A 29 -3.18 2.91 7.13
N TRP A 30 -2.55 4.07 6.96
CA TRP A 30 -1.15 4.29 7.34
C TRP A 30 -0.86 3.97 8.82
N TRP A 31 -1.83 4.21 9.70
CA TRP A 31 -1.69 3.96 11.14
C TRP A 31 -2.33 2.65 11.62
N SER A 32 -3.22 2.05 10.83
CA SER A 32 -3.99 0.86 11.25
C SER A 32 -3.52 -0.44 10.61
N VAL A 33 -2.81 -0.36 9.47
CA VAL A 33 -2.33 -1.53 8.73
C VAL A 33 -0.82 -1.59 8.83
N SER A 34 -0.31 -2.70 9.36
CA SER A 34 1.12 -2.92 9.54
C SER A 34 1.67 -3.78 8.41
N THR A 35 2.76 -3.32 7.79
CA THR A 35 3.56 -4.14 6.87
C THR A 35 4.63 -4.97 7.60
N TYR A 36 4.78 -4.77 8.91
CA TYR A 36 5.85 -5.35 9.72
C TYR A 36 5.41 -6.59 10.50
N ASP A 37 4.11 -6.68 10.81
CA ASP A 37 3.59 -7.73 11.69
C ASP A 37 3.24 -9.03 10.95
N GLY A 38 3.43 -9.07 9.62
CA GLY A 38 3.20 -10.23 8.79
C GLY A 38 1.97 -10.14 7.91
N GLU A 39 1.84 -11.12 7.00
CA GLU A 39 0.80 -11.13 5.97
C GLU A 39 -0.61 -11.29 6.58
N THR A 40 -0.76 -12.18 7.55
CA THR A 40 -2.08 -12.46 8.17
C THR A 40 -2.59 -11.22 8.89
N GLU A 41 -1.76 -10.62 9.72
CA GLU A 41 -2.05 -9.41 10.49
C GLU A 41 -2.37 -8.22 9.57
N MET A 42 -1.65 -8.09 8.45
CA MET A 42 -1.93 -7.06 7.45
C MET A 42 -3.31 -7.26 6.82
N TYR A 43 -3.63 -8.47 6.35
CA TYR A 43 -4.91 -8.74 5.68
C TYR A 43 -6.11 -8.63 6.64
N ASP A 44 -5.97 -9.11 7.88
CA ASP A 44 -6.99 -8.95 8.93
C ASP A 44 -7.31 -7.46 9.18
N ALA A 45 -6.27 -6.60 9.24
CA ALA A 45 -6.47 -5.16 9.38
C ALA A 45 -7.12 -4.52 8.15
N LEU A 46 -6.78 -5.00 6.95
CA LEU A 46 -7.32 -4.51 5.68
C LEU A 46 -8.82 -4.82 5.51
N GLU A 47 -9.38 -5.82 6.19
CA GLU A 47 -10.82 -6.16 6.10
C GLU A 47 -11.75 -4.98 6.44
N GLN A 48 -11.26 -4.00 7.19
CA GLN A 48 -12.01 -2.81 7.61
C GLN A 48 -12.13 -1.74 6.52
N PHE A 49 -11.41 -1.90 5.39
CA PHE A 49 -11.30 -0.89 4.34
C PHE A 49 -11.87 -1.37 3.01
N THR A 50 -12.29 -0.41 2.19
CA THR A 50 -12.76 -0.69 0.82
C THR A 50 -11.59 -0.99 -0.12
N GLU A 51 -11.82 -1.78 -1.17
CA GLU A 51 -10.78 -2.08 -2.17
C GLU A 51 -10.06 -0.84 -2.72
N PRO A 52 -10.75 0.26 -3.12
CA PRO A 52 -10.05 1.46 -3.58
C PRO A 52 -9.10 2.06 -2.53
N GLN A 53 -9.46 2.04 -1.25
CA GLN A 53 -8.60 2.55 -0.18
C GLN A 53 -7.34 1.68 -0.03
N LYS A 54 -7.47 0.35 -0.11
CA LYS A 54 -6.33 -0.58 -0.07
C LYS A 54 -5.37 -0.33 -1.24
N TYR A 55 -5.92 -0.12 -2.44
CA TYR A 55 -5.12 0.11 -3.64
C TYR A 55 -4.32 1.40 -3.56
N VAL A 56 -4.94 2.52 -3.18
CA VAL A 56 -4.23 3.80 -3.06
C VAL A 56 -3.11 3.72 -2.01
N TRP A 57 -3.38 3.07 -0.87
CA TRP A 57 -2.38 2.86 0.17
C TRP A 57 -1.20 1.99 -0.29
N ALA A 58 -1.46 0.84 -0.93
CA ALA A 58 -0.42 -0.06 -1.40
C ALA A 58 0.42 0.57 -2.51
N VAL A 59 -0.22 1.31 -3.43
CA VAL A 59 0.49 2.04 -4.49
C VAL A 59 1.35 3.16 -3.91
N GLN A 60 0.90 3.84 -2.85
CA GLN A 60 1.74 4.83 -2.17
C GLN A 60 2.96 4.18 -1.50
N TRP A 61 2.81 3.03 -0.85
CA TRP A 61 3.96 2.28 -0.30
C TRP A 61 4.96 1.92 -1.40
N TYR A 62 4.48 1.31 -2.49
CA TYR A 62 5.31 0.97 -3.65
C TYR A 62 6.04 2.20 -4.20
N TYR A 63 5.32 3.29 -4.45
CA TYR A 63 5.90 4.54 -4.94
C TYR A 63 6.97 5.09 -4.00
N SER A 64 6.69 5.12 -2.69
CA SER A 64 7.61 5.68 -1.69
C SER A 64 8.92 4.91 -1.58
N GLU A 65 8.88 3.58 -1.66
CA GLU A 65 10.08 2.74 -1.60
C GLU A 65 10.88 2.82 -2.90
N VAL A 66 10.21 2.83 -4.05
CA VAL A 66 10.88 2.93 -5.35
C VAL A 66 11.56 4.30 -5.53
N GLU A 67 10.90 5.39 -5.14
CA GLU A 67 11.51 6.72 -5.21
C GLU A 67 12.70 6.87 -4.25
N ASN A 68 12.70 6.14 -3.13
CA ASN A 68 13.76 6.24 -2.13
C ASN A 68 14.98 5.35 -2.45
N GLY A 69 14.75 4.10 -2.89
CA GLY A 69 15.83 3.13 -3.13
C GLY A 69 15.58 2.15 -4.28
N GLY A 70 14.59 2.41 -5.13
CA GLY A 70 14.24 1.57 -6.27
C GLY A 70 13.55 0.26 -5.89
N HIS A 71 13.36 -0.61 -6.89
CA HIS A 71 12.72 -1.91 -6.71
C HIS A 71 13.49 -2.84 -5.78
N GLU A 72 14.81 -2.70 -5.67
CA GLU A 72 15.60 -3.43 -4.66
C GLU A 72 15.10 -3.10 -3.26
N GLN A 73 14.99 -1.81 -2.93
CA GLN A 73 14.50 -1.41 -1.61
C GLN A 73 13.06 -1.86 -1.39
N PHE A 74 12.17 -1.62 -2.37
CA PHE A 74 10.78 -2.05 -2.27
C PHE A 74 10.65 -3.54 -1.97
N PHE A 75 11.31 -4.39 -2.75
CA PHE A 75 11.20 -5.83 -2.55
C PHE A 75 11.96 -6.31 -1.33
N MET A 76 13.07 -5.70 -0.91
CA MET A 76 13.86 -6.21 0.23
C MET A 76 13.38 -5.70 1.59
N ASN A 77 12.56 -4.65 1.63
CA ASN A 77 11.94 -4.14 2.85
C ASN A 77 10.61 -4.84 3.15
N TYR A 78 10.14 -4.67 4.39
CA TYR A 78 8.80 -5.09 4.84
C TYR A 78 7.67 -4.56 3.96
N ALA A 79 7.82 -3.37 3.37
CA ALA A 79 6.85 -2.81 2.45
C ALA A 79 6.62 -3.69 1.20
N GLY A 80 7.57 -4.54 0.82
CA GLY A 80 7.43 -5.45 -0.32
C GLY A 80 6.25 -6.42 -0.19
N ILE A 81 5.74 -6.63 1.03
CA ILE A 81 4.55 -7.46 1.30
C ILE A 81 3.29 -6.97 0.55
N VAL A 82 3.22 -5.68 0.19
CA VAL A 82 2.03 -5.09 -0.47
C VAL A 82 2.02 -5.25 -2.00
N TRP A 83 3.00 -5.96 -2.60
CA TRP A 83 3.23 -5.94 -4.04
C TRP A 83 2.03 -6.36 -4.89
N GLU A 84 1.25 -7.37 -4.46
CA GLU A 84 0.05 -7.80 -5.19
C GLU A 84 -1.04 -6.74 -5.18
N ILE A 85 -1.28 -6.13 -4.01
CA ILE A 85 -2.29 -5.08 -3.83
C ILE A 85 -1.88 -3.84 -4.63
N ALA A 86 -0.59 -3.49 -4.64
CA ALA A 86 -0.07 -2.38 -5.42
C ALA A 86 -0.23 -2.64 -6.93
N LEU A 87 0.10 -3.85 -7.39
CA LEU A 87 -0.03 -4.22 -8.80
C LEU A 87 -1.49 -4.15 -9.28
N GLU A 88 -2.42 -4.70 -8.50
CA GLU A 88 -3.85 -4.62 -8.83
C GLU A 88 -4.37 -3.18 -8.78
N GLY A 89 -3.93 -2.40 -7.80
CA GLY A 89 -4.26 -0.98 -7.70
C GLY A 89 -3.83 -0.20 -8.94
N LEU A 90 -2.60 -0.41 -9.43
CA LEU A 90 -2.11 0.22 -10.66
C LEU A 90 -2.97 -0.16 -11.88
N ARG A 91 -3.40 -1.43 -11.99
CA ARG A 91 -4.29 -1.90 -13.07
C ARG A 91 -5.66 -1.23 -13.01
N VAL A 92 -6.28 -1.17 -11.83
CA VAL A 92 -7.59 -0.52 -11.64
C VAL A 92 -7.52 0.98 -11.97
N MET A 93 -6.43 1.64 -11.58
CA MET A 93 -6.18 3.06 -11.88
C MET A 93 -5.75 3.31 -13.34
N ARG A 94 -5.50 2.26 -14.13
CA ARG A 94 -4.98 2.34 -15.51
C ARG A 94 -3.65 3.08 -15.61
N CYS A 95 -2.78 2.84 -14.63
CA CYS A 95 -1.41 3.33 -14.62
C CYS A 95 -0.50 2.40 -15.44
N ASP A 96 -0.82 2.22 -16.72
CA ASP A 96 -0.30 1.12 -17.56
C ASP A 96 1.23 1.01 -17.55
N ILE A 97 1.93 2.15 -17.66
CA ILE A 97 3.41 2.18 -17.62
C ILE A 97 3.94 1.65 -16.28
N MET A 98 3.33 2.06 -15.16
CA MET A 98 3.76 1.62 -13.83
C MET A 98 3.42 0.16 -13.58
N THR A 99 2.29 -0.31 -14.12
CA THR A 99 1.92 -1.73 -14.13
C THR A 99 2.99 -2.55 -14.84
N GLU A 100 3.34 -2.18 -16.07
CA GLU A 100 4.37 -2.89 -16.86
C GLU A 100 5.73 -2.91 -16.14
N ILE A 101 6.13 -1.79 -15.52
CA ILE A 101 7.38 -1.69 -14.75
C ILE A 101 7.36 -2.66 -13.56
N LEU A 102 6.28 -2.67 -12.78
CA LEU A 102 6.18 -3.54 -11.60
C LEU A 102 6.13 -5.02 -12.01
N GLU A 103 5.38 -5.37 -13.07
CA GLU A 103 5.34 -6.74 -13.61
C GLU A 103 6.71 -7.24 -14.04
N GLU A 104 7.47 -6.44 -14.79
CA GLU A 104 8.83 -6.78 -15.20
C GLU A 104 9.76 -6.93 -13.98
N ALA A 105 9.64 -6.06 -12.99
CA ALA A 105 10.44 -6.14 -11.78
C ALA A 105 10.14 -7.43 -10.98
N ILE A 106 8.87 -7.80 -10.85
CA ILE A 106 8.41 -9.07 -10.25
C ILE A 106 9.02 -10.26 -10.98
N GLN A 107 8.99 -10.28 -12.31
CA GLN A 107 9.57 -11.37 -13.10
C GLN A 107 11.09 -11.50 -12.87
N ARG A 108 11.81 -10.37 -12.80
CA ARG A 108 13.26 -10.36 -12.59
C ARG A 108 13.70 -10.92 -11.24
N ILE A 109 12.86 -10.82 -10.22
CA ILE A 109 13.16 -11.33 -8.87
C ILE A 109 12.64 -12.75 -8.63
N GLY A 110 12.12 -13.42 -9.66
CA GLY A 110 11.70 -14.83 -9.61
C GLY A 110 10.20 -15.07 -9.76
N GLY A 111 9.42 -14.02 -10.08
CA GLY A 111 7.99 -14.12 -10.42
C GLY A 111 7.04 -14.23 -9.23
N TYR A 112 7.53 -14.60 -8.05
CA TYR A 112 6.75 -14.66 -6.81
C TYR A 112 7.57 -14.08 -5.64
N PRO A 113 7.57 -12.76 -5.48
CA PRO A 113 8.26 -12.09 -4.37
C PRO A 113 7.74 -12.61 -3.04
N SER A 114 8.64 -12.97 -2.13
CA SER A 114 8.25 -13.46 -0.80
C SER A 114 7.56 -12.36 0.01
N PHE A 115 6.50 -12.72 0.74
CA PHE A 115 5.84 -11.87 1.72
C PHE A 115 6.61 -11.78 3.05
N ASP A 116 7.47 -12.76 3.34
CA ASP A 116 8.30 -12.79 4.54
C ASP A 116 9.54 -11.90 4.40
N ARG A 117 9.87 -11.13 5.45
CA ARG A 117 11.07 -10.28 5.55
C ARG A 117 11.71 -10.33 6.93
#